data_AF-A0A0F4YIZ1-F1
#
_entry.id   AF-A0A0F4YIZ1-F1
#
_cell.length_a   1.000
_cell.length_b   1.000
_cell.length_c   1.000
_cell.angle_alpha   90.00
_cell.angle_beta   90.00
_cell.angle_gamma   90.00
#
_symmetry.space_group_name_H-M   'P 1'
#
loop_
_entity.id
_entity.type
_entity.pdbx_description
1 polymer ?
#
loop_
_entity_poly.entity_id
_entity_poly.type
_entity_poly.pdbx_seq_one_letter_code
_entity_poly.pdbx_strand_id
1 'polypeptide(L)'
;YFISHHQAKAFESVFGGVTCLPGCFSMYRIKAPKGGQNYWVPILANPDIVEHYSENVVDTLHKKNLLLLGEDRYLTTLMLKTFPKRKQVFVPQAVCKTTVPDKFKVLLSQRRRWINSTVHNLFELVLVRDLCGTFCFSMQFVVFIELVGTLVLPAAISFTFYVVIISIIRQPVQVIPLVLLALILGLPGVLIVVTAHRLVYVVWMLIYLVSLPIWNFVLPTYAYWKFDDFTWGDTRQTTGDKASKGGHGDGEGEFDSSKITMKRWRDFERERRLKNNAAQWSQQPTSGGGYPSYQGGYEGYSDY
;
A
#
# COMPACT_ATOMS: atom_id res chain seq x y z
N TYR A 1 1.73 9.94 7.68
CA TYR A 1 1.30 8.74 8.42
C TYR A 1 0.14 9.02 9.36
N PHE A 2 0.28 9.89 10.37
CA PHE A 2 -0.83 10.17 11.30
C PHE A 2 -2.11 10.62 10.58
N ILE A 3 -2.05 11.71 9.79
CA ILE A 3 -3.19 12.18 8.99
C ILE A 3 -3.70 11.09 8.03
N SER A 4 -2.80 10.53 7.20
CA SER A 4 -3.18 9.59 6.14
C SER A 4 -3.77 8.26 6.63
N HIS A 5 -3.35 7.73 7.79
CA HIS A 5 -3.86 6.45 8.30
C HIS A 5 -4.86 6.62 9.43
N HIS A 6 -4.62 7.49 10.41
CA HIS A 6 -5.55 7.62 11.53
C HIS A 6 -6.78 8.46 11.19
N GLN A 7 -6.70 9.39 10.23
CA GLN A 7 -7.84 10.23 9.87
C GLN A 7 -8.54 9.71 8.62
N ALA A 8 -7.84 9.63 7.48
CA ALA A 8 -8.45 9.21 6.23
C ALA A 8 -8.93 7.74 6.26
N LYS A 9 -8.08 6.78 6.66
CA LYS A 9 -8.50 5.37 6.72
C LYS A 9 -9.53 5.08 7.81
N ALA A 10 -9.51 5.81 8.91
CA ALA A 10 -10.59 5.73 9.90
C ALA A 10 -11.91 6.25 9.32
N PHE A 11 -11.90 7.37 8.59
CA PHE A 11 -13.08 7.90 7.91
C PHE A 11 -13.66 6.90 6.90
N GLU A 12 -12.83 6.36 6.00
CA GLU A 12 -13.26 5.32 5.04
C GLU A 12 -13.85 4.09 5.75
N SER A 13 -13.26 3.72 6.89
CA SER A 13 -13.70 2.58 7.69
C SER A 13 -15.06 2.79 8.34
N VAL A 14 -15.50 4.03 8.62
CA VAL A 14 -16.87 4.31 9.09
C VAL A 14 -17.90 3.85 8.06
N PHE A 15 -17.58 3.99 6.77
CA PHE A 15 -18.42 3.53 5.66
C PHE A 15 -18.18 2.04 5.30
N GLY A 16 -17.27 1.36 6.00
CA GLY A 16 -16.92 -0.04 5.76
C GLY A 16 -16.26 -0.29 4.40
N GLY A 17 -15.72 0.74 3.77
CA GLY A 17 -15.18 0.71 2.42
C GLY A 17 -13.79 1.31 2.36
N VAL A 18 -12.86 0.82 3.18
CA VAL A 18 -11.44 1.17 3.05
C VAL A 18 -10.98 0.91 1.62
N THR A 19 -10.45 1.93 0.96
CA THR A 19 -10.22 1.95 -0.49
C THR A 19 -8.87 1.38 -0.91
N CYS A 20 -7.99 1.13 0.07
CA CYS A 20 -6.62 0.69 -0.15
C CYS A 20 -6.14 -0.09 1.08
N LEU A 21 -5.96 -1.39 0.93
CA LEU A 21 -5.27 -2.25 1.90
C LEU A 21 -3.78 -2.28 1.53
N PRO A 22 -2.86 -1.97 2.45
CA PRO A 22 -1.44 -2.11 2.19
C PRO A 22 -1.06 -3.60 2.04
N GLY A 23 -0.07 -3.90 1.19
CA GLY A 23 0.38 -5.29 1.00
C GLY A 23 0.92 -5.95 2.27
N CYS A 24 1.54 -5.17 3.15
CA CYS A 24 1.91 -5.60 4.50
C CYS A 24 0.89 -5.05 5.50
N PHE A 25 0.72 -5.71 6.65
CA PHE A 25 -0.18 -5.25 7.73
C PHE A 25 -1.68 -5.24 7.37
N SER A 26 -2.08 -6.16 6.49
CA SER A 26 -3.48 -6.44 6.18
C SER A 26 -3.81 -7.88 6.55
N MET A 27 -5.00 -8.10 7.13
CA MET A 27 -5.52 -9.42 7.44
C MET A 27 -6.70 -9.73 6.53
N TYR A 28 -6.62 -10.86 5.84
CA TYR A 28 -7.65 -11.29 4.89
C TYR A 28 -8.39 -12.51 5.41
N ARG A 29 -9.71 -12.49 5.25
CA ARG A 29 -10.53 -13.68 5.49
C ARG A 29 -10.41 -14.61 4.29
N ILE A 30 -9.99 -15.85 4.50
CA ILE A 30 -9.78 -16.82 3.41
C ILE A 30 -11.12 -17.25 2.77
N LYS A 31 -12.11 -17.60 3.59
CA LYS A 31 -13.45 -18.01 3.17
C LYS A 31 -14.53 -17.40 4.05
N ALA A 32 -15.71 -17.18 3.51
CA ALA A 32 -16.85 -16.68 4.26
C ALA A 32 -18.15 -17.39 3.87
N PRO A 33 -19.09 -17.57 4.82
CA PRO A 33 -20.37 -18.17 4.52
C PRO A 33 -21.18 -17.24 3.59
N LYS A 34 -21.99 -17.83 2.71
CA LYS A 34 -22.96 -17.12 1.85
C LYS A 34 -24.27 -17.91 1.83
N GLY A 35 -25.34 -17.32 2.39
CA GLY A 35 -26.65 -17.96 2.47
C GLY A 35 -26.81 -18.93 3.65
N GLY A 36 -27.91 -19.70 3.64
CA GLY A 36 -28.36 -20.51 4.79
C GLY A 36 -27.95 -21.98 4.81
N GLN A 37 -27.12 -22.46 3.87
CA GLN A 37 -26.76 -23.89 3.78
C GLN A 37 -25.27 -24.05 3.53
N ASN A 38 -24.44 -24.24 4.58
CA ASN A 38 -23.03 -24.70 4.55
C ASN A 38 -22.13 -24.30 3.35
N TYR A 39 -22.45 -23.19 2.69
CA TYR A 39 -21.84 -22.78 1.44
C TYR A 39 -20.85 -21.67 1.74
N TRP A 40 -19.59 -21.97 1.46
CA TRP A 40 -18.47 -21.10 1.76
C TRP A 40 -17.91 -20.57 0.45
N VAL A 41 -17.81 -19.26 0.37
CA VAL A 41 -17.19 -18.59 -0.78
C VAL A 41 -15.74 -18.29 -0.42
N PRO A 42 -14.76 -18.76 -1.22
CA PRO A 42 -13.38 -18.29 -1.08
C PRO A 42 -13.35 -16.80 -1.43
N ILE A 43 -12.69 -15.99 -0.60
CA ILE A 43 -12.63 -14.54 -0.83
C ILE A 43 -11.51 -14.24 -1.82
N LEU A 44 -10.26 -14.55 -1.48
CA LEU A 44 -9.11 -14.23 -2.34
C LEU A 44 -9.01 -15.16 -3.56
N ALA A 45 -9.35 -16.44 -3.39
CA ALA A 45 -9.35 -17.43 -4.48
C ALA A 45 -10.68 -17.48 -5.23
N ASN A 46 -11.47 -16.40 -5.19
CA ASN A 46 -12.67 -16.30 -5.98
C ASN A 46 -12.30 -16.18 -7.47
N PRO A 47 -12.94 -16.93 -8.40
CA PRO A 47 -12.66 -16.82 -9.83
C PRO A 47 -12.70 -15.37 -10.36
N ASP A 48 -13.68 -14.56 -9.92
CA ASP A 48 -13.84 -13.17 -10.34
C ASP A 48 -12.67 -12.26 -9.90
N ILE A 49 -11.93 -12.65 -8.85
CA ILE A 49 -10.72 -11.94 -8.44
C ILE A 49 -9.51 -12.52 -9.16
N VAL A 50 -9.36 -13.85 -9.14
CA VAL A 50 -8.17 -14.52 -9.68
C VAL A 50 -8.02 -14.24 -11.17
N GLU A 51 -9.11 -14.31 -11.96
CA GLU A 51 -9.07 -14.08 -13.40
C GLU A 51 -8.49 -12.71 -13.77
N HIS A 52 -8.85 -11.66 -13.04
CA HIS A 52 -8.31 -10.31 -13.25
C HIS A 52 -6.93 -10.12 -12.63
N TYR A 53 -6.65 -10.79 -11.51
CA TYR A 53 -5.40 -10.62 -10.77
C TYR A 53 -4.24 -11.44 -11.33
N SER A 54 -4.50 -12.55 -12.03
CA SER A 54 -3.50 -13.44 -12.62
C SER A 54 -3.21 -13.14 -14.10
N GLU A 55 -3.39 -11.90 -14.53
CA GLU A 55 -3.07 -11.45 -15.88
C GLU A 55 -1.54 -11.42 -16.07
N ASN A 56 -1.05 -12.27 -16.98
CA ASN A 56 0.38 -12.36 -17.29
C ASN A 56 0.78 -11.43 -18.44
N VAL A 57 -0.17 -11.01 -19.28
CA VAL A 57 0.10 -10.11 -20.41
C VAL A 57 -0.16 -8.67 -19.99
N VAL A 58 0.91 -8.04 -19.50
CA VAL A 58 0.91 -6.70 -18.92
C VAL A 58 1.52 -5.68 -19.90
N ASP A 59 0.82 -5.46 -21.00
CA ASP A 59 1.27 -4.67 -22.16
C ASP A 59 1.06 -3.16 -22.01
N THR A 60 -0.02 -2.74 -21.35
CA THR A 60 -0.35 -1.32 -21.20
C THR A 60 0.29 -0.67 -19.97
N LEU A 61 0.56 0.64 -20.06
CA LEU A 61 1.04 1.43 -18.92
C LEU A 61 0.08 1.37 -17.72
N HIS A 62 -1.23 1.29 -17.98
CA HIS A 62 -2.24 1.13 -16.94
C HIS A 62 -2.12 -0.23 -16.22
N LYS A 63 -2.11 -1.33 -16.97
CA LYS A 63 -1.94 -2.68 -16.39
C LYS A 63 -0.61 -2.81 -15.66
N LYS A 64 0.50 -2.27 -16.20
CA LYS A 64 1.82 -2.31 -15.54
C LYS A 64 1.80 -1.61 -14.19
N ASN A 65 1.15 -0.45 -14.09
CA ASN A 65 1.01 0.26 -12.82
C ASN A 65 0.15 -0.50 -11.80
N LEU A 66 -0.92 -1.17 -12.24
CA LEU A 66 -1.78 -1.96 -11.36
C LEU A 66 -1.11 -3.24 -10.88
N LEU A 67 -0.54 -4.04 -11.80
CA LEU A 67 -0.08 -5.40 -11.51
C LEU A 67 1.39 -5.48 -11.09
N LEU A 68 2.26 -4.55 -11.54
CA LEU A 68 3.69 -4.61 -11.21
C LEU A 68 4.10 -3.63 -10.10
N LEU A 69 3.34 -2.56 -9.88
CA LEU A 69 3.70 -1.50 -8.91
C LEU A 69 2.73 -1.37 -7.74
N GLY A 70 1.43 -1.63 -7.96
CA GLY A 70 0.35 -1.42 -6.97
C GLY A 70 -0.56 -2.62 -6.80
N GLU A 71 -0.01 -3.84 -6.84
CA GLU A 71 -0.77 -5.09 -6.79
C GLU A 71 -1.67 -5.19 -5.56
N ASP A 72 -1.25 -4.63 -4.43
CA ASP A 72 -2.00 -4.59 -3.16
C ASP A 72 -3.24 -3.69 -3.25
N ARG A 73 -3.08 -2.51 -3.86
CA ARG A 73 -4.17 -1.57 -4.15
C ARG A 73 -5.14 -2.16 -5.15
N TYR A 74 -4.62 -2.76 -6.22
CA TYR A 74 -5.45 -3.35 -7.25
C TYR A 74 -6.30 -4.51 -6.69
N LEU A 75 -5.71 -5.37 -5.86
CA LEU A 75 -6.45 -6.42 -5.15
C LEU A 75 -7.58 -5.83 -4.29
N THR A 76 -7.32 -4.72 -3.61
CA THR A 76 -8.33 -4.02 -2.81
C THR A 76 -9.52 -3.57 -3.67
N THR A 77 -9.23 -2.98 -4.83
CA THR A 77 -10.24 -2.53 -5.79
C THR A 77 -11.06 -3.68 -6.33
N LEU A 78 -10.43 -4.80 -6.69
CA LEU A 78 -11.13 -6.03 -7.10
C LEU A 78 -12.03 -6.56 -5.98
N MET A 79 -11.55 -6.58 -4.74
CA MET A 79 -12.37 -7.02 -3.60
C MET A 79 -13.60 -6.14 -3.38
N LEU A 80 -13.48 -4.81 -3.53
CA LEU A 80 -14.61 -3.88 -3.44
C LEU A 80 -15.63 -4.12 -4.57
N LYS A 81 -15.14 -4.41 -5.78
CA LYS A 81 -15.97 -4.67 -6.97
C LYS A 81 -16.69 -6.02 -6.88
N THR A 82 -16.01 -7.09 -6.49
CA THR A 82 -16.57 -8.44 -6.39
C THR A 82 -17.47 -8.62 -5.17
N PHE A 83 -17.14 -7.97 -4.05
CA PHE A 83 -17.86 -8.13 -2.79
C PHE A 83 -18.32 -6.80 -2.17
N PRO A 84 -19.19 -6.02 -2.85
CA PRO A 84 -19.58 -4.69 -2.40
C PRO A 84 -20.31 -4.67 -1.05
N LYS A 85 -20.96 -5.78 -0.66
CA LYS A 85 -21.64 -5.92 0.63
C LYS A 85 -20.71 -6.33 1.78
N ARG A 86 -19.44 -6.66 1.51
CA ARG A 86 -18.47 -7.05 2.54
C ARG A 86 -17.67 -5.83 2.96
N LYS A 87 -17.40 -5.72 4.26
CA LYS A 87 -16.71 -4.56 4.82
C LYS A 87 -15.21 -4.75 4.85
N GLN A 88 -14.49 -3.70 4.49
CA GLN A 88 -13.06 -3.53 4.72
C GLN A 88 -12.89 -2.45 5.80
N VAL A 89 -12.14 -2.78 6.86
CA VAL A 89 -12.15 -2.00 8.11
C VAL A 89 -10.72 -1.69 8.52
N PHE A 90 -10.50 -0.46 8.97
CA PHE A 90 -9.24 -0.03 9.57
C PHE A 90 -9.29 -0.27 11.08
N VAL A 91 -8.28 -0.95 11.62
CA VAL A 91 -8.17 -1.25 13.06
C VAL A 91 -7.10 -0.32 13.68
N PRO A 92 -7.48 0.77 14.37
CA PRO A 92 -6.51 1.74 14.89
C PRO A 92 -5.59 1.18 15.99
N GLN A 93 -6.00 0.10 16.66
CA GLN A 93 -5.20 -0.58 17.69
C GLN A 93 -4.09 -1.47 17.10
N ALA A 94 -4.12 -1.75 15.79
CA ALA A 94 -3.11 -2.58 15.16
C ALA A 94 -1.76 -1.84 15.11
N VAL A 95 -0.72 -2.46 15.66
CA VAL A 95 0.62 -1.86 15.75
C VAL A 95 1.56 -2.51 14.74
N CYS A 96 2.22 -1.66 13.97
CA CYS A 96 3.25 -2.02 12.99
C CYS A 96 4.58 -1.36 13.36
N LYS A 97 5.69 -2.11 13.24
CA LYS A 97 7.03 -1.55 13.19
C LYS A 97 7.59 -1.77 11.78
N THR A 98 8.08 -0.70 11.17
CA THR A 98 8.69 -0.73 9.85
C THR A 98 9.90 0.17 9.81
N THR A 99 10.82 -0.14 8.89
CA THR A 99 12.02 0.66 8.64
C THR A 99 11.75 1.57 7.45
N VAL A 100 11.97 2.88 7.63
CA VAL A 100 11.83 3.86 6.55
C VAL A 100 13.11 3.92 5.72
N PRO A 101 13.05 4.34 4.45
CA PRO A 101 14.25 4.59 3.66
C PRO A 101 15.17 5.59 4.34
N ASP A 102 16.46 5.25 4.43
CA ASP A 102 17.54 6.08 5.00
C ASP A 102 18.16 7.02 3.95
N LYS A 103 18.06 6.66 2.66
CA LYS A 103 18.61 7.42 1.52
C LYS A 103 17.52 8.08 0.69
N PHE A 104 17.74 9.33 0.30
CA PHE A 104 16.79 10.09 -0.53
C PHE A 104 16.49 9.41 -1.88
N LYS A 105 17.49 8.80 -2.54
CA LYS A 105 17.29 8.08 -3.81
C LYS A 105 16.33 6.89 -3.66
N VAL A 106 16.41 6.17 -2.53
CA VAL A 106 15.51 5.04 -2.23
C VAL A 106 14.10 5.57 -1.94
N LEU A 107 13.98 6.65 -1.17
CA LEU A 107 12.70 7.33 -0.94
C LEU A 107 12.05 7.78 -2.27
N LEU A 108 12.83 8.37 -3.17
CA LEU A 108 12.38 8.85 -4.47
C LEU A 108 11.85 7.70 -5.34
N SER A 109 12.59 6.59 -5.42
CA SER A 109 12.16 5.37 -6.14
C SER A 109 10.89 4.77 -5.53
N GLN A 110 10.82 4.66 -4.19
CA GLN A 110 9.62 4.18 -3.49
C GLN A 110 8.41 5.06 -3.80
N ARG A 111 8.56 6.38 -3.71
CA ARG A 111 7.46 7.33 -3.86
C ARG A 111 6.98 7.44 -5.30
N ARG A 112 7.87 7.32 -6.28
CA ARG A 112 7.48 7.16 -7.69
C ARG A 112 6.50 6.00 -7.86
N ARG A 113 6.87 4.79 -7.40
CA ARG A 113 6.02 3.59 -7.54
C ARG A 113 4.66 3.78 -6.89
N TRP A 114 4.65 4.35 -5.68
CA TRP A 114 3.42 4.57 -4.93
C TRP A 114 2.53 5.61 -5.59
N ILE A 115 3.07 6.72 -6.06
CA ILE A 115 2.28 7.78 -6.71
C ILE A 115 1.74 7.29 -8.05
N ASN A 116 2.56 6.66 -8.89
CA ASN A 116 2.12 6.17 -10.21
C ASN A 116 1.00 5.14 -10.07
N SER A 117 1.19 4.12 -9.22
CA SER A 117 0.14 3.13 -8.95
C SER A 117 -1.11 3.73 -8.30
N THR A 118 -0.97 4.77 -7.46
CA THR A 118 -2.12 5.47 -6.87
C THR A 118 -3.02 6.06 -7.93
N VAL A 119 -2.48 6.76 -8.93
CA VAL A 119 -3.28 7.38 -9.99
C VAL A 119 -4.08 6.34 -10.77
N HIS A 120 -3.43 5.25 -11.17
CA HIS A 120 -4.07 4.17 -11.91
C HIS A 120 -5.13 3.44 -11.08
N ASN A 121 -4.85 3.17 -9.82
CA ASN A 121 -5.82 2.51 -8.94
C ASN A 121 -7.01 3.41 -8.61
N LEU A 122 -6.79 4.72 -8.42
CA LEU A 122 -7.88 5.68 -8.23
C LEU A 122 -8.77 5.74 -9.48
N PHE A 123 -8.21 5.66 -10.68
CA PHE A 123 -9.00 5.58 -11.92
C PHE A 123 -9.91 4.34 -11.94
N GLU A 124 -9.40 3.14 -11.60
CA GLU A 124 -10.22 1.94 -11.46
C GLU A 124 -11.29 2.08 -10.38
N LEU A 125 -10.94 2.69 -9.25
CA LEU A 125 -11.83 2.82 -8.10
C LEU A 125 -12.99 3.81 -8.36
N VAL A 126 -12.76 4.88 -9.14
CA VAL A 126 -13.84 5.80 -9.58
C VAL A 126 -14.91 5.07 -10.38
N LEU A 127 -14.56 3.98 -11.06
CA LEU A 127 -15.49 3.18 -11.87
C LEU A 127 -16.28 2.15 -11.04
N VAL A 128 -15.98 2.00 -9.73
CA VAL A 128 -16.72 1.12 -8.83
C VAL A 128 -18.01 1.80 -8.35
N ARG A 129 -19.16 1.27 -8.79
CA ARG A 129 -20.48 1.90 -8.59
C ARG A 129 -21.13 1.60 -7.23
N ASP A 130 -20.72 0.52 -6.58
CA ASP A 130 -21.36 0.04 -5.33
C ASP A 130 -20.63 0.52 -4.06
N LEU A 131 -19.97 1.69 -4.14
CA LEU A 131 -19.39 2.35 -2.97
C LEU A 131 -20.49 3.05 -2.17
N CYS A 132 -20.37 3.04 -0.84
CA CYS A 132 -21.36 3.61 0.06
C CYS A 132 -21.53 5.13 -0.12
N GLY A 133 -22.78 5.62 -0.02
CA GLY A 133 -23.12 7.04 0.12
C GLY A 133 -24.17 7.54 -0.89
N THR A 134 -24.57 8.80 -0.74
CA THR A 134 -25.56 9.48 -1.62
C THR A 134 -24.96 10.75 -2.21
N PHE A 135 -25.08 10.93 -3.53
CA PHE A 135 -24.67 12.15 -4.27
C PHE A 135 -23.25 12.66 -3.91
N CYS A 136 -23.05 13.96 -3.62
CA CYS A 136 -21.76 14.57 -3.27
C CYS A 136 -21.13 14.06 -1.95
N PHE A 137 -21.84 13.25 -1.18
CA PHE A 137 -21.30 12.53 -0.01
C PHE A 137 -21.07 11.05 -0.31
N SER A 138 -21.08 10.66 -1.59
CA SER A 138 -20.67 9.33 -2.03
C SER A 138 -19.16 9.15 -1.92
N MET A 139 -18.74 7.99 -1.43
CA MET A 139 -17.35 7.56 -1.48
C MET A 139 -16.78 7.63 -2.89
N GLN A 140 -17.58 7.40 -3.93
CA GLN A 140 -17.15 7.52 -5.33
C GLN A 140 -16.79 8.98 -5.70
N PHE A 141 -17.54 9.96 -5.20
CA PHE A 141 -17.24 11.37 -5.41
C PHE A 141 -15.95 11.78 -4.68
N VAL A 142 -15.76 11.30 -3.44
CA VAL A 142 -14.53 11.54 -2.67
C VAL A 142 -13.31 10.99 -3.41
N VAL A 143 -13.38 9.75 -3.91
CA VAL A 143 -12.31 9.12 -4.71
C VAL A 143 -12.02 9.91 -5.98
N PHE A 144 -13.05 10.42 -6.67
CA PHE A 144 -12.87 11.27 -7.85
C PHE A 144 -12.14 12.58 -7.51
N ILE A 145 -12.53 13.25 -6.43
CA ILE A 145 -11.84 14.45 -5.96
C ILE A 145 -10.40 14.13 -5.55
N GLU A 146 -10.13 12.98 -4.94
CA GLU A 146 -8.77 12.53 -4.62
C GLU A 146 -7.92 12.30 -5.87
N LEU A 147 -8.48 11.71 -6.93
CA LEU A 147 -7.82 11.54 -8.22
C LEU A 147 -7.44 12.89 -8.83
N VAL A 148 -8.41 13.80 -8.96
CA VAL A 148 -8.17 15.15 -9.50
C VAL A 148 -7.16 15.91 -8.64
N GLY A 149 -7.32 15.86 -7.31
CA GLY A 149 -6.43 16.51 -6.36
C GLY A 149 -4.99 16.02 -6.48
N THR A 150 -4.80 14.70 -6.64
CA THR A 150 -3.47 14.10 -6.83
C THR A 150 -2.79 14.64 -8.09
N LEU A 151 -3.53 14.74 -9.20
CA LEU A 151 -3.01 15.25 -10.48
C LEU A 151 -2.72 16.76 -10.45
N VAL A 152 -3.51 17.55 -9.73
CA VAL A 152 -3.39 19.01 -9.67
C VAL A 152 -2.38 19.47 -8.60
N LEU A 153 -2.03 18.60 -7.64
CA LEU A 153 -1.18 18.95 -6.49
C LEU A 153 0.16 19.63 -6.86
N PRO A 154 0.95 19.17 -7.84
CA PRO A 154 2.22 19.82 -8.18
C PRO A 154 2.01 21.25 -8.72
N ALA A 155 0.95 21.45 -9.50
CA ALA A 155 0.58 22.76 -10.02
C ALA A 155 0.12 23.69 -8.87
N ALA A 156 -0.70 23.19 -7.95
CA ALA A 156 -1.17 23.96 -6.79
C ALA A 156 -0.02 24.47 -5.92
N ILE A 157 1.02 23.67 -5.69
CA ILE A 157 2.23 24.11 -4.96
C ILE A 157 3.04 25.12 -5.76
N SER A 158 3.14 24.95 -7.07
CA SER A 158 3.81 25.93 -7.95
C SER A 158 3.12 27.30 -7.88
N PHE A 159 1.78 27.32 -7.93
CA PHE A 159 1.00 28.54 -7.75
C PHE A 159 1.13 29.12 -6.34
N THR A 160 1.24 28.27 -5.33
CA THR A 160 1.49 28.71 -3.94
C THR A 160 2.81 29.49 -3.85
N PHE A 161 3.90 28.97 -4.43
CA PHE A 161 5.16 29.70 -4.49
C PHE A 161 5.05 31.01 -5.25
N TYR A 162 4.36 31.00 -6.39
CA TYR A 162 4.13 32.20 -7.18
C TYR A 162 3.41 33.29 -6.37
N VAL A 163 2.30 32.95 -5.68
CA VAL A 163 1.52 33.90 -4.86
C VAL A 163 2.34 34.45 -3.71
N VAL A 164 3.14 33.62 -3.04
CA VAL A 164 4.01 34.07 -1.95
C VAL A 164 5.08 35.04 -2.47
N ILE A 165 5.76 34.71 -3.57
CA ILE A 165 6.82 35.54 -4.15
C ILE A 165 6.25 36.88 -4.65
N ILE A 166 5.14 36.86 -5.40
CA ILE A 166 4.55 38.10 -5.92
C ILE A 166 4.04 39.01 -4.80
N SER A 167 3.53 38.43 -3.71
CA SER A 167 3.08 39.18 -2.53
C SER A 167 4.23 39.85 -1.77
N ILE A 168 5.45 39.32 -1.87
CA ILE A 168 6.65 39.94 -1.29
C ILE A 168 7.16 41.09 -2.19
N ILE A 169 7.16 40.88 -3.50
CA ILE A 169 7.78 41.81 -4.46
C ILE A 169 6.85 42.98 -4.82
N ARG A 170 5.55 42.72 -5.00
CA ARG A 170 4.58 43.70 -5.51
C ARG A 170 3.65 44.19 -4.40
N GLN A 171 3.39 45.49 -4.42
CA GLN A 171 2.37 46.15 -3.60
C GLN A 171 1.19 46.53 -4.51
N PRO A 172 -0.08 46.41 -4.06
CA PRO A 172 -0.51 45.95 -2.74
C PRO A 172 -0.44 44.43 -2.56
N VAL A 173 -0.19 44.00 -1.33
CA VAL A 173 -0.12 42.58 -0.94
C VAL A 173 -1.47 41.88 -1.19
N GLN A 174 -1.43 40.67 -1.75
CA GLN A 174 -2.63 39.85 -1.99
C GLN A 174 -3.10 39.16 -0.70
N VAL A 175 -3.78 39.91 0.18
CA VAL A 175 -4.16 39.42 1.52
C VAL A 175 -5.12 38.22 1.46
N ILE A 176 -6.13 38.23 0.58
CA ILE A 176 -7.14 37.16 0.50
C ILE A 176 -6.49 35.79 0.19
N PRO A 177 -5.70 35.64 -0.89
CA PRO A 177 -4.98 34.39 -1.15
C PRO A 177 -4.05 33.94 -0.02
N LEU A 178 -3.36 34.88 0.65
CA LEU A 178 -2.45 34.54 1.76
C LEU A 178 -3.19 34.02 3.00
N VAL A 179 -4.34 34.61 3.33
CA VAL A 179 -5.19 34.13 4.43
C VAL A 179 -5.74 32.74 4.11
N LEU A 180 -6.23 32.53 2.89
CA LEU A 180 -6.71 31.20 2.46
C LEU A 180 -5.58 30.16 2.51
N LEU A 181 -4.38 30.52 2.04
CA LEU A 181 -3.21 29.65 2.10
C LEU A 181 -2.83 29.29 3.55
N ALA A 182 -2.83 30.28 4.45
CA ALA A 182 -2.57 30.08 5.86
C ALA A 182 -3.61 29.16 6.51
N LEU A 183 -4.89 29.28 6.14
CA LEU A 183 -5.94 28.37 6.61
C LEU A 183 -5.75 26.95 6.07
N ILE A 184 -5.49 26.78 4.78
CA ILE A 184 -5.35 25.44 4.15
C ILE A 184 -4.15 24.68 4.73
N LEU A 185 -3.00 25.35 4.90
CA LEU A 185 -1.80 24.70 5.43
C LEU A 185 -1.80 24.64 6.97
N GLY A 186 -2.40 25.61 7.64
CA GLY A 186 -2.40 25.74 9.09
C GLY A 186 -3.47 24.89 9.79
N LEU A 187 -4.65 24.72 9.19
CA LEU A 187 -5.78 24.01 9.81
C LEU A 187 -5.46 22.53 10.12
N PRO A 188 -4.80 21.75 9.24
CA PRO A 188 -4.33 20.41 9.60
C PRO A 188 -3.34 20.42 10.77
N GLY A 189 -2.51 21.46 10.88
CA GLY A 189 -1.59 21.63 11.99
C GLY A 189 -2.31 21.86 13.31
N VAL A 190 -3.33 22.73 13.31
CA VAL A 190 -4.19 22.97 14.48
C VAL A 190 -4.89 21.69 14.92
N LEU A 191 -5.43 20.91 13.99
CA LEU A 191 -6.05 19.62 14.29
C LEU A 191 -5.08 18.64 14.95
N ILE A 192 -3.82 18.59 14.49
CA ILE A 192 -2.79 17.76 15.12
C ILE A 192 -2.51 18.25 16.54
N VAL A 193 -2.34 19.56 16.78
CA VAL A 193 -2.06 20.09 18.11
C VAL A 193 -3.19 19.78 19.09
N VAL A 194 -4.45 19.93 18.66
CA VAL A 194 -5.64 19.65 19.48
C VAL A 194 -5.80 18.16 19.75
N THR A 195 -5.52 17.30 18.77
CA THR A 195 -5.69 15.84 18.93
C THR A 195 -4.51 15.21 19.66
N ALA A 196 -3.30 15.64 19.32
CA ALA A 196 -2.05 15.09 19.81
C ALA A 196 -1.56 15.90 21.01
N HIS A 197 -1.98 15.49 22.20
CA HIS A 197 -1.65 16.10 23.49
C HIS A 197 -0.16 15.95 23.91
N ARG A 198 0.77 15.78 22.96
CA ARG A 198 2.21 15.69 23.21
C ARG A 198 2.97 16.68 22.34
N LEU A 199 3.78 17.52 23.00
CA LEU A 199 4.60 18.55 22.35
C LEU A 199 5.54 18.01 21.26
N VAL A 200 5.95 16.75 21.36
CA VAL A 200 6.78 16.06 20.35
C VAL A 200 6.13 16.11 18.96
N TYR A 201 4.80 15.99 18.86
CA TYR A 201 4.09 16.05 17.57
C TYR A 201 4.14 17.44 16.94
N VAL A 202 4.22 18.50 17.74
CA VAL A 202 4.36 19.89 17.26
C VAL A 202 5.71 20.10 16.59
N VAL A 203 6.78 19.56 17.18
CA VAL A 203 8.13 19.59 16.58
C VAL A 203 8.15 18.85 15.25
N TRP A 204 7.59 17.64 15.20
CA TRP A 204 7.49 16.87 13.96
C TRP A 204 6.60 17.55 12.90
N MET A 205 5.58 18.29 13.33
CA MET A 205 4.74 19.08 12.44
C MET A 205 5.54 20.22 11.79
N LEU A 206 6.40 20.92 12.53
CA LEU A 206 7.25 21.97 11.94
C LEU A 206 8.21 21.38 10.90
N ILE A 207 8.84 20.24 11.21
CA ILE A 207 9.68 19.51 10.24
C ILE A 207 8.87 19.12 9.01
N TYR A 208 7.64 18.64 9.20
CA TYR A 208 6.72 18.31 8.11
C TYR A 208 6.41 19.53 7.22
N LEU A 209 6.08 20.69 7.82
CA LEU A 209 5.81 21.93 7.09
C LEU A 209 6.99 22.37 6.22
N VAL A 210 8.22 22.32 6.76
CA VAL A 210 9.45 22.62 6.01
C VAL A 210 9.67 21.62 4.87
N SER A 211 9.29 20.36 5.06
CA SER A 211 9.41 19.31 4.05
C SER A 211 8.30 19.31 2.99
N LEU A 212 7.24 20.11 3.13
CA LEU A 212 6.11 20.16 2.18
C LEU A 212 6.51 20.36 0.71
N PRO A 213 7.49 21.22 0.37
CA PRO A 213 7.94 21.34 -1.02
C PRO A 213 8.48 20.03 -1.58
N ILE A 214 9.18 19.24 -0.76
CA ILE A 214 9.69 17.95 -1.17
C ILE A 214 8.52 16.98 -1.39
N TRP A 215 7.58 16.92 -0.43
CA TRP A 215 6.45 15.99 -0.47
C TRP A 215 5.42 16.27 -1.55
N ASN A 216 5.13 17.54 -1.81
CA ASN A 216 4.03 17.93 -2.69
C ASN A 216 4.48 18.46 -4.05
N PHE A 217 5.77 18.77 -4.23
CA PHE A 217 6.31 19.20 -5.52
C PHE A 217 7.39 18.25 -6.06
N VAL A 218 8.50 18.04 -5.34
CA VAL A 218 9.63 17.26 -5.85
C VAL A 218 9.25 15.80 -6.12
N LEU A 219 8.66 15.12 -5.12
CA LEU A 219 8.32 13.70 -5.26
C LEU A 219 7.22 13.46 -6.33
N PRO A 220 6.10 14.20 -6.36
CA PRO A 220 5.08 14.01 -7.39
C PRO A 220 5.56 14.38 -8.79
N THR A 221 6.30 15.49 -8.94
CA THR A 221 6.82 15.90 -10.26
C THR A 221 7.79 14.85 -10.81
N TYR A 222 8.67 14.31 -9.96
CA TYR A 222 9.55 13.21 -10.38
C TYR A 222 8.76 11.96 -10.77
N ALA A 223 7.71 11.62 -10.02
CA ALA A 223 6.86 10.48 -10.32
C ALA A 223 6.19 10.61 -11.68
N TYR A 224 5.60 11.77 -11.98
CA TYR A 224 4.97 12.07 -13.27
C TYR A 224 5.97 12.19 -14.42
N TRP A 225 7.19 12.67 -14.16
CA TRP A 225 8.26 12.67 -15.16
C TRP A 225 8.74 11.25 -15.52
N LYS A 226 8.64 10.31 -14.57
CA LYS A 226 9.02 8.90 -14.70
C LYS A 226 7.81 7.99 -14.59
N PHE A 227 6.71 8.38 -15.24
CA PHE A 227 5.43 7.67 -15.13
C PHE A 227 5.45 6.29 -15.82
N ASP A 228 6.37 6.13 -16.78
CA ASP A 228 6.66 4.93 -17.56
C ASP A 228 7.79 4.06 -16.97
N ASP A 229 8.37 4.44 -15.82
CA ASP A 229 9.45 3.68 -15.18
C ASP A 229 8.90 2.65 -14.17
N PHE A 230 8.92 1.37 -14.58
CA PHE A 230 8.44 0.23 -13.80
C PHE A 230 9.53 -0.47 -12.97
N THR A 231 10.71 0.11 -12.87
CA THR A 231 11.79 -0.48 -12.04
C THR A 231 11.45 -0.41 -10.56
N TRP A 232 11.94 -1.38 -9.78
CA TRP A 232 11.78 -1.38 -8.31
C TRP A 232 12.94 -0.71 -7.56
N GLY A 233 14.01 -0.38 -8.28
CA GLY A 233 15.24 0.19 -7.73
C GLY A 233 15.90 -0.71 -6.68
N ASP A 234 16.71 -0.12 -5.80
CA ASP A 234 17.44 -0.84 -4.74
C ASP A 234 16.52 -1.40 -3.62
N THR A 235 15.20 -1.17 -3.68
CA THR A 235 14.26 -1.52 -2.60
C THR A 235 14.05 -3.03 -2.40
N ARG A 236 14.49 -3.87 -3.35
CA ARG A 236 14.36 -5.34 -3.30
C ARG A 236 15.67 -6.10 -3.50
N GLN A 237 16.82 -5.42 -3.49
CA GLN A 237 18.11 -6.10 -3.64
C GLN A 237 18.40 -6.93 -2.37
N THR A 238 18.10 -8.22 -2.45
CA THR A 238 18.62 -9.25 -1.53
C THR A 238 20.14 -9.33 -1.72
N THR A 239 20.87 -9.51 -0.62
CA THR A 239 22.34 -9.55 -0.62
C THR A 239 22.82 -10.70 -1.52
N GLY A 240 23.22 -10.40 -2.76
CA GLY A 240 23.71 -11.39 -3.72
C GLY A 240 23.15 -11.25 -5.15
N ASP A 241 22.00 -10.61 -5.35
CA ASP A 241 21.42 -10.48 -6.69
C ASP A 241 22.03 -9.28 -7.44
N LYS A 242 22.75 -9.57 -8.53
CA LYS A 242 23.16 -8.54 -9.49
C LYS A 242 21.90 -7.88 -10.03
N ALA A 243 21.85 -6.55 -9.96
CA ALA A 243 20.74 -5.75 -10.47
C ALA A 243 20.31 -6.21 -11.88
N SER A 244 19.19 -6.90 -11.98
CA SER A 244 18.47 -6.97 -13.25
C SER A 244 18.05 -5.54 -13.57
N LYS A 245 18.65 -4.97 -14.62
CA LYS A 245 18.30 -3.63 -15.12
C LYS A 245 16.95 -3.60 -15.85
N GLY A 246 16.28 -4.75 -16.02
CA GLY A 246 14.94 -4.84 -16.59
C GLY A 246 13.85 -4.73 -15.52
N GLY A 247 12.72 -4.09 -15.85
CA GLY A 247 11.53 -4.12 -15.01
C GLY A 247 11.03 -5.55 -14.80
N HIS A 248 10.28 -5.80 -13.73
CA HIS A 248 9.72 -7.13 -13.39
C HIS A 248 8.71 -7.69 -14.44
N GLY A 249 8.59 -7.09 -15.62
CA GLY A 249 7.78 -7.55 -16.75
C GLY A 249 8.49 -7.45 -18.10
N ASP A 250 9.80 -7.18 -18.14
CA ASP A 250 10.57 -7.12 -19.40
C ASP A 250 11.15 -8.50 -19.79
N GLY A 251 10.85 -9.54 -19.02
CA GLY A 251 11.17 -10.92 -19.38
C GLY A 251 10.21 -11.40 -20.46
N GLU A 252 10.51 -11.11 -21.72
CA GLU A 252 9.86 -11.81 -22.83
C GLU A 252 10.22 -13.30 -22.76
N GLY A 253 9.21 -14.16 -22.65
CA GLY A 253 9.40 -15.60 -22.58
C GLY A 253 8.08 -16.36 -22.44
N GLU A 254 8.04 -17.57 -23.00
CA GLU A 254 6.91 -18.48 -22.83
C GLU A 254 6.91 -19.01 -21.38
N PHE A 255 5.74 -18.99 -20.73
CA PHE A 255 5.62 -19.43 -19.34
C PHE A 255 5.90 -20.93 -19.22
N ASP A 256 7.05 -21.28 -18.66
CA ASP A 256 7.43 -22.66 -18.40
C ASP A 256 6.75 -23.18 -17.12
N SER A 257 5.57 -23.78 -17.30
CA SER A 257 4.79 -24.40 -16.23
C SER A 257 5.53 -25.52 -15.48
N SER A 258 6.58 -26.11 -16.06
CA SER A 258 7.35 -27.19 -15.42
C SER A 258 8.15 -26.73 -14.19
N LYS A 259 8.42 -25.41 -14.09
CA LYS A 259 9.09 -24.80 -12.93
C LYS A 259 8.18 -24.71 -11.70
N ILE A 260 6.86 -24.83 -11.87
CA ILE A 260 5.92 -24.80 -10.75
C ILE A 260 5.74 -26.21 -10.21
N THR A 261 6.17 -26.41 -8.96
CA THR A 261 5.92 -27.67 -8.25
C THR A 261 4.44 -27.77 -7.89
N MET A 262 3.66 -28.44 -8.74
CA MET A 262 2.24 -28.72 -8.51
C MET A 262 2.08 -29.81 -7.46
N LYS A 263 2.01 -29.40 -6.19
CA LYS A 263 1.93 -30.33 -5.07
C LYS A 263 0.99 -29.81 -3.99
N ARG A 264 0.16 -30.69 -3.43
CA ARG A 264 -0.81 -30.30 -2.38
C ARG A 264 -0.05 -29.95 -1.11
N TRP A 265 -0.57 -29.00 -0.33
CA TRP A 265 0.01 -28.58 0.94
C TRP A 265 0.32 -29.78 1.88
N ARG A 266 -0.60 -30.75 1.96
CA ARG A 266 -0.42 -31.96 2.79
C ARG A 266 0.82 -32.76 2.41
N ASP A 267 1.15 -32.82 1.12
CA ASP A 267 2.30 -33.57 0.63
C ASP A 267 3.60 -32.78 0.87
N PHE A 268 3.55 -31.45 0.78
CA PHE A 268 4.65 -30.55 1.15
C PHE A 268 4.99 -30.67 2.63
N GLU A 269 3.96 -30.64 3.48
CA GLU A 269 4.12 -30.76 4.92
C GLU A 269 4.65 -32.14 5.31
N ARG A 270 4.13 -33.22 4.69
CA ARG A 270 4.63 -34.58 4.89
C ARG A 270 6.11 -34.68 4.57
N GLU A 271 6.54 -34.17 3.42
CA GLU A 271 7.96 -34.17 3.06
C GLU A 271 8.83 -33.31 3.97
N ARG A 272 8.33 -32.13 4.38
CA ARG A 272 9.05 -31.29 5.34
C ARG A 272 9.23 -32.01 6.68
N ARG A 273 8.20 -32.68 7.18
CA ARG A 273 8.26 -33.49 8.40
C ARG A 273 9.23 -34.67 8.23
N LEU A 274 9.19 -35.36 7.09
CA LEU A 274 10.14 -36.44 6.78
C LEU A 274 11.58 -35.96 6.68
N LYS A 275 11.83 -34.81 6.05
CA LYS A 275 13.17 -34.19 5.97
C LYS A 275 13.66 -33.73 7.34
N ASN A 276 12.80 -33.11 8.15
CA ASN A 276 13.15 -32.71 9.52
C ASN A 276 13.45 -33.92 10.40
N ASN A 277 12.65 -34.99 10.29
CA ASN A 277 12.92 -36.24 11.00
C ASN A 277 14.23 -36.88 10.49
N ALA A 278 14.45 -36.96 9.18
CA ALA A 278 15.71 -37.48 8.63
C ALA A 278 16.93 -36.66 9.07
N ALA A 279 16.81 -35.34 9.13
CA ALA A 279 17.86 -34.44 9.64
C ALA A 279 18.12 -34.66 11.14
N GLN A 280 17.07 -34.90 11.94
CA GLN A 280 17.18 -35.24 13.36
C GLN A 280 17.85 -36.59 13.59
N TRP A 281 17.63 -37.56 12.70
CA TRP A 281 18.33 -38.86 12.74
C TRP A 281 19.80 -38.76 12.30
N SER A 282 20.15 -37.82 11.41
CA SER A 282 21.55 -37.53 11.05
C SER A 282 22.32 -36.70 12.09
N GLN A 283 21.64 -36.15 13.10
CA GLN A 283 22.24 -35.38 14.21
C GLN A 283 22.29 -36.18 15.52
N GLN A 284 22.31 -37.51 15.47
CA GLN A 284 22.74 -38.28 16.64
C GLN A 284 24.25 -38.06 16.86
N PRO A 285 24.68 -37.46 18.00
CA PRO A 285 26.09 -37.48 18.36
C PRO A 285 26.42 -38.89 18.85
N THR A 286 27.43 -39.50 18.24
CA THR A 286 28.19 -40.55 18.90
C THR A 286 28.83 -39.97 20.16
N SER A 287 28.25 -40.31 21.31
CA SER A 287 28.82 -40.28 22.67
C SER A 287 29.36 -38.94 23.23
N GLY A 288 28.82 -38.51 24.38
CA GLY A 288 29.49 -37.58 25.30
C GLY A 288 28.56 -36.51 25.88
N GLY A 289 28.20 -36.62 27.16
CA GLY A 289 27.14 -35.84 27.80
C GLY A 289 27.40 -34.34 28.01
N GLY A 290 26.31 -33.59 28.21
CA GLY A 290 26.33 -32.22 28.70
C GLY A 290 25.06 -31.43 28.38
N TYR A 291 24.22 -31.21 29.42
CA TYR A 291 23.13 -30.23 29.64
C TYR A 291 22.13 -29.85 28.51
N PRO A 292 20.82 -29.78 28.81
CA PRO A 292 19.81 -29.40 27.82
C PRO A 292 19.83 -27.87 27.58
N SER A 293 20.09 -27.47 26.33
CA SER A 293 19.83 -26.11 25.85
C SER A 293 18.35 -25.96 25.51
N TYR A 294 17.70 -24.97 26.13
CA TYR A 294 16.31 -24.57 25.89
C TYR A 294 16.09 -24.19 24.42
N GLN A 295 15.30 -24.98 23.69
CA GLN A 295 14.86 -24.66 22.33
C GLN A 295 13.34 -24.60 22.33
N GLY A 296 12.80 -23.38 22.18
CA GLY A 296 11.39 -23.07 22.31
C GLY A 296 10.51 -23.90 21.38
N GLY A 297 9.61 -24.67 21.98
CA GLY A 297 8.54 -25.35 21.27
C GLY A 297 7.52 -24.33 20.76
N TYR A 298 7.33 -24.28 19.45
CA TYR A 298 6.15 -23.68 18.87
C TYR A 298 5.03 -24.72 18.93
N GLU A 299 3.99 -24.43 19.72
CA GLU A 299 2.76 -25.22 19.84
C GLU A 299 2.14 -25.46 18.45
N GLY A 300 1.85 -26.72 18.15
CA GLY A 300 1.07 -27.11 17.00
C GLY A 300 -0.38 -26.66 17.18
N TYR A 301 -0.86 -25.82 16.28
CA TYR A 301 -2.28 -25.52 16.15
C TYR A 301 -3.04 -26.80 15.79
N SER A 302 -3.88 -27.28 16.69
CA SER A 302 -4.90 -28.28 16.42
C SER A 302 -6.15 -27.58 15.88
N ASP A 303 -6.47 -27.80 14.61
CA ASP A 303 -7.73 -27.36 14.03
C ASP A 303 -8.89 -28.21 14.60
N TYR A 304 -9.86 -27.53 15.22
CA TYR A 304 -11.27 -27.94 15.30
C TYR A 304 -12.09 -26.99 14.44
#